data_AF-A0A7S0F1F7-F1
#
_entry.id   AF-A0A7S0F1F7-F1
#
_cell.length_a   1.000
_cell.length_b   1.000
_cell.length_c   1.000
_cell.angle_alpha   90.00
_cell.angle_beta   90.00
_cell.angle_gamma   90.00
#
_symmetry.space_group_name_H-M   'P 1'
#
loop_
_entity.id
_entity.type
_entity.pdbx_description
1 polymer ?
#
loop_
_entity_poly.entity_id
_entity_poly.type
_entity_poly.pdbx_seq_one_letter_code
_entity_poly.pdbx_strand_id
1 'polypeptide(L)'
;ETKSIAIGQGISRLIAGRNGSFTIIARDEFSNNLTRGGDPFVVWLVYTSPVLRKNQTIHDLQNGLYETYFILTATGIYNIEVRLAGNHISGSPFTVIVDPASVDPSKTTLSGSGINGVPLGKESHFDVQLSDEFGNTIK
;
A
#
# COMPACT_ATOMS: atom_id res chain seq x y z
N GLU A 1 -5.85 -25.82 -3.38
CA GLU A 1 -5.66 -24.36 -3.50
C GLU A 1 -6.99 -23.75 -3.93
N THR A 2 -7.44 -22.68 -3.27
CA THR A 2 -8.69 -22.00 -3.65
C THR A 2 -8.50 -21.30 -5.01
N LYS A 3 -9.55 -21.32 -5.84
CA LYS A 3 -9.57 -20.65 -7.15
C LYS A 3 -10.10 -19.22 -7.10
N SER A 4 -10.42 -18.72 -5.90
CA SER A 4 -10.82 -17.33 -5.68
C SER A 4 -9.70 -16.37 -6.10
N ILE A 5 -10.07 -15.19 -6.57
CA ILE A 5 -9.13 -14.17 -7.08
C ILE A 5 -9.41 -12.81 -6.45
N ALA A 6 -8.43 -11.91 -6.49
CA ALA A 6 -8.62 -10.50 -6.13
C ALA A 6 -8.28 -9.61 -7.32
N ILE A 7 -9.06 -8.54 -7.51
CA ILE A 7 -8.89 -7.55 -8.57
C ILE A 7 -9.09 -6.14 -8.01
N GLY A 8 -8.32 -5.17 -8.47
CA GLY A 8 -8.47 -3.77 -8.06
C GLY A 8 -7.16 -3.00 -8.19
N GLN A 9 -7.23 -1.68 -8.09
CA GLN A 9 -6.04 -0.84 -8.16
C GLN A 9 -5.21 -0.92 -6.88
N GLY A 10 -5.82 -1.31 -5.75
CA GLY A 10 -5.14 -1.44 -4.46
C GLY A 10 -4.16 -2.61 -4.34
N ILE A 11 -4.09 -3.53 -5.31
CA ILE A 11 -3.22 -4.72 -5.24
C ILE A 11 -1.98 -4.64 -6.15
N SER A 12 -1.62 -3.45 -6.66
CA SER A 12 -0.42 -3.28 -7.50
C SER A 12 0.39 -2.03 -7.16
N ARG A 13 -0.18 -0.83 -7.32
CA ARG A 13 0.53 0.43 -7.10
C ARG A 13 -0.40 1.50 -6.53
N LEU A 14 0.06 2.20 -5.51
CA LEU A 14 -0.69 3.23 -4.79
C LEU A 14 0.17 4.48 -4.57
N ILE A 15 -0.51 5.59 -4.28
CA ILE A 15 0.13 6.83 -3.84
C ILE A 15 -0.19 7.00 -2.35
N ALA A 16 0.80 7.41 -1.57
CA ALA A 16 0.62 7.66 -0.14
C ALA A 16 -0.58 8.58 0.12
N GLY A 17 -1.39 8.25 1.11
CA GLY A 17 -2.60 8.99 1.47
C GLY A 17 -3.82 8.77 0.56
N ARG A 18 -3.67 8.14 -0.62
CA ARG A 18 -4.82 7.82 -1.48
C ARG A 18 -5.52 6.55 -1.01
N ASN A 19 -6.84 6.51 -1.25
CA ASN A 19 -7.65 5.34 -0.96
C ASN A 19 -7.31 4.20 -1.93
N GLY A 20 -6.80 3.10 -1.39
CA GLY A 20 -6.61 1.84 -2.10
C GLY A 20 -7.78 0.90 -1.84
N SER A 21 -8.23 0.22 -2.89
CA SER A 21 -9.28 -0.79 -2.76
C SER A 21 -9.08 -1.94 -3.73
N PHE A 22 -9.63 -3.09 -3.35
CA PHE A 22 -9.77 -4.23 -4.23
C PHE A 22 -10.98 -5.07 -3.84
N THR A 23 -11.44 -5.84 -4.81
CA THR A 23 -12.57 -6.75 -4.70
C THR A 23 -12.05 -8.18 -4.82
N ILE A 24 -12.46 -9.03 -3.88
CA ILE A 24 -12.26 -10.47 -3.93
C ILE A 24 -13.48 -11.07 -4.62
N ILE A 25 -13.24 -11.91 -5.61
CA ILE A 25 -14.26 -12.70 -6.30
C ILE A 25 -14.14 -14.13 -5.78
N ALA A 26 -15.14 -14.55 -5.00
CA ALA A 26 -15.19 -15.90 -4.49
C ALA A 26 -15.53 -16.87 -5.61
N ARG A 27 -14.76 -17.96 -5.69
CA ARG A 27 -14.94 -19.01 -6.70
C ARG A 27 -14.88 -20.39 -6.08
N ASP A 28 -15.67 -21.30 -6.64
CA ASP A 28 -15.64 -22.72 -6.30
C ASP A 28 -14.38 -23.41 -6.88
N GLU A 29 -14.25 -24.71 -6.63
CA GLU A 29 -13.14 -25.54 -7.11
C GLU A 29 -13.07 -25.64 -8.65
N PHE A 30 -14.20 -25.37 -9.33
CA PHE A 30 -14.36 -25.39 -10.77
C PHE A 30 -14.21 -24.00 -11.40
N SER A 31 -13.77 -23.00 -10.63
CA SER A 31 -13.60 -21.60 -11.04
C SER A 31 -14.90 -20.86 -11.41
N ASN A 32 -16.06 -21.37 -11.03
CA ASN A 32 -17.31 -20.63 -11.15
C ASN A 32 -17.40 -19.59 -10.04
N ASN A 33 -17.94 -18.41 -10.36
CA ASN A 33 -18.19 -17.38 -9.35
C ASN A 33 -19.30 -17.84 -8.40
N LEU A 34 -19.04 -17.73 -7.10
CA LEU A 34 -20.07 -17.89 -6.10
C LEU A 34 -21.03 -16.70 -6.18
N THR A 35 -22.30 -16.95 -5.84
CA THR A 35 -23.36 -15.93 -5.85
C THR A 35 -23.90 -15.63 -4.46
N ARG A 36 -23.24 -16.18 -3.43
CA ARG A 36 -23.57 -16.02 -2.02
C ARG A 36 -22.33 -15.56 -1.27
N GLY A 37 -22.53 -14.77 -0.22
CA GLY A 37 -21.48 -14.42 0.75
C GLY A 37 -21.33 -15.47 1.85
N GLY A 38 -20.63 -15.09 2.91
CA GLY A 38 -20.43 -15.88 4.13
C GLY A 38 -19.11 -16.63 4.21
N ASP A 39 -18.24 -16.51 3.20
CA ASP A 39 -16.93 -17.15 3.20
C ASP A 39 -15.96 -16.41 4.15
N PRO A 40 -15.16 -17.13 4.97
CA PRO A 40 -14.28 -16.54 5.95
C PRO A 40 -12.96 -16.06 5.31
N PHE A 41 -13.05 -15.05 4.45
CA PHE A 41 -11.87 -14.36 3.92
C PHE A 41 -11.17 -13.57 5.03
N VAL A 42 -9.84 -13.54 4.98
CA VAL A 42 -9.02 -12.69 5.84
C VAL A 42 -7.95 -12.00 5.00
N VAL A 43 -7.77 -10.70 5.24
CA VAL A 43 -6.80 -9.86 4.54
C VAL A 43 -5.80 -9.30 5.55
N TRP A 44 -4.51 -9.42 5.23
CA TRP A 44 -3.42 -8.76 5.96
C TRP A 44 -2.62 -7.85 5.04
N LEU A 45 -2.33 -6.66 5.52
CA LEU A 45 -1.39 -5.72 4.94
C LEU A 45 -0.05 -5.90 5.66
N VAL A 46 0.98 -6.31 4.94
CA VAL A 46 2.33 -6.55 5.49
C VAL A 46 3.30 -5.54 4.88
N TYR A 47 3.67 -4.51 5.65
CA TYR A 47 4.79 -3.64 5.27
C TYR A 47 6.09 -4.41 5.39
N THR A 48 7.02 -4.27 4.44
CA THR A 48 8.23 -5.11 4.40
C THR A 48 9.41 -4.54 5.18
N SER A 49 9.45 -3.23 5.46
CA SER A 49 10.62 -2.60 6.10
C SER A 49 10.27 -1.31 6.87
N PRO A 50 10.10 -1.36 8.21
CA PRO A 50 10.15 -2.56 9.04
C PRO A 50 8.96 -3.50 8.78
N VAL A 51 9.12 -4.78 9.12
CA VAL A 51 8.02 -5.75 8.96
C VAL A 51 6.89 -5.41 9.92
N LEU A 52 5.78 -4.89 9.39
CA LEU A 52 4.57 -4.57 10.14
C LEU A 52 3.37 -5.26 9.50
N ARG A 53 2.63 -6.03 10.29
CA ARG A 53 1.44 -6.75 9.83
C ARG A 53 0.19 -6.16 10.46
N LYS A 54 -0.76 -5.74 9.62
CA LYS A 54 -2.04 -5.18 10.02
C LYS A 54 -3.18 -5.98 9.41
N ASN A 55 -4.17 -6.34 10.23
CA ASN A 55 -5.41 -6.94 9.74
C ASN A 55 -6.28 -5.88 9.07
N GLN A 56 -7.00 -6.29 8.03
CA GLN A 56 -7.85 -5.39 7.26
C GLN A 56 -9.30 -5.85 7.31
N THR A 57 -10.22 -4.89 7.47
CA THR A 57 -11.66 -5.15 7.46
C THR A 57 -12.13 -5.43 6.04
N ILE A 58 -12.97 -6.45 5.90
CA ILE A 58 -13.56 -6.89 4.64
C ILE A 58 -15.08 -6.69 4.75
N HIS A 59 -15.67 -6.17 3.70
CA HIS A 59 -17.10 -6.00 3.55
C HIS A 59 -17.65 -7.06 2.58
N ASP A 60 -18.44 -7.99 3.10
CA ASP A 60 -19.14 -8.99 2.30
C ASP A 60 -20.39 -8.37 1.65
N LEU A 61 -20.45 -8.38 0.32
CA LEU A 61 -21.59 -7.88 -0.45
C LEU A 61 -22.73 -8.91 -0.60
N GLN A 62 -22.60 -10.07 0.02
CA GLN A 62 -23.56 -11.19 0.03
C GLN A 62 -23.90 -11.78 -1.35
N ASN A 63 -23.10 -11.44 -2.36
CA ASN A 63 -23.29 -11.86 -3.75
C ASN A 63 -22.04 -12.57 -4.32
N GLY A 64 -21.16 -13.06 -3.45
CA GLY A 64 -19.87 -13.67 -3.81
C GLY A 64 -18.73 -12.68 -4.06
N LEU A 65 -18.99 -11.38 -3.87
CA LEU A 65 -17.99 -10.32 -3.91
C LEU A 65 -17.71 -9.79 -2.50
N TYR A 66 -16.44 -9.51 -2.24
CA TYR A 66 -15.99 -8.95 -0.97
C TYR A 66 -15.10 -7.75 -1.24
N GLU A 67 -15.34 -6.64 -0.57
CA GLU A 67 -14.61 -5.38 -0.80
C GLU A 67 -13.81 -4.97 0.42
N THR A 68 -12.68 -4.32 0.18
CA THR A 68 -11.87 -3.72 1.23
C THR A 68 -11.29 -2.40 0.77
N TYR A 69 -11.17 -1.46 1.71
CA TYR A 69 -10.64 -0.12 1.50
C TYR A 69 -9.59 0.20 2.56
N PHE A 70 -8.46 0.74 2.15
CA PHE A 70 -7.36 1.07 3.06
C PHE A 70 -6.57 2.26 2.53
N ILE A 71 -5.91 2.96 3.45
CA ILE A 71 -5.02 4.07 3.13
C ILE A 71 -3.65 3.73 3.69
N LEU A 72 -2.63 3.80 2.83
CA LEU A 72 -1.22 3.64 3.19
C LEU A 72 -0.56 5.01 3.14
N THR A 73 0.11 5.41 4.21
CA THR A 73 0.74 6.74 4.31
C THR A 73 2.26 6.68 4.22
N ALA A 74 2.86 5.50 4.44
CA ALA A 74 4.30 5.31 4.32
C ALA A 74 4.65 4.66 2.98
N THR A 75 5.66 5.20 2.30
CA THR A 75 6.13 4.68 1.02
C THR A 75 6.90 3.38 1.18
N GLY A 76 6.99 2.63 0.09
CA GLY A 76 7.73 1.37 0.04
C GLY A 76 6.88 0.20 -0.40
N ILE A 77 7.31 -1.00 -0.02
CA ILE A 77 6.73 -2.25 -0.51
C ILE A 77 5.84 -2.86 0.57
N TYR A 78 4.63 -3.23 0.18
CA TYR A 78 3.67 -3.95 1.01
C TYR A 78 3.32 -5.27 0.33
N ASN A 79 3.09 -6.31 1.12
CA ASN A 79 2.51 -7.55 0.66
C ASN A 79 1.07 -7.65 1.20
N ILE A 80 0.10 -7.78 0.30
CA ILE A 80 -1.29 -8.03 0.65
C ILE A 80 -1.53 -9.54 0.63
N GLU A 81 -1.74 -10.10 1.81
CA GLU A 81 -2.09 -11.51 1.98
C GLU A 81 -3.61 -11.62 2.03
N VAL A 82 -4.18 -12.42 1.13
CA VAL A 82 -5.60 -12.72 1.12
C VAL A 82 -5.74 -14.23 1.26
N ARG A 83 -6.43 -14.66 2.32
CA ARG A 83 -6.61 -16.07 2.63
C ARG A 83 -8.09 -16.42 2.77
N LEU A 84 -8.45 -17.62 2.34
CA LEU A 84 -9.74 -18.26 2.57
C LEU A 84 -9.52 -19.50 3.45
N ALA A 85 -10.18 -19.54 4.61
CA ALA A 85 -10.06 -20.66 5.56
C ALA A 85 -8.59 -21.04 5.87
N GLY A 86 -7.73 -20.04 6.01
CA GLY A 86 -6.29 -20.21 6.31
C GLY A 86 -5.38 -20.40 5.10
N ASN A 87 -5.91 -20.63 3.90
CA ASN A 87 -5.12 -20.86 2.68
C ASN A 87 -5.05 -19.62 1.78
N HIS A 88 -3.90 -19.35 1.17
CA HIS A 88 -3.76 -18.25 0.20
C HIS A 88 -4.68 -18.42 -1.01
N ILE A 89 -5.24 -17.31 -1.48
CA ILE A 89 -5.94 -17.27 -2.77
C ILE A 89 -4.96 -17.20 -3.94
N SER A 90 -5.48 -17.43 -5.15
CA SER A 90 -4.69 -17.29 -6.37
C SER A 90 -4.13 -15.87 -6.48
N GLY A 91 -2.81 -15.76 -6.67
CA GLY A 91 -2.07 -14.50 -6.75
C GLY A 91 -1.65 -13.91 -5.40
N SER A 92 -2.12 -14.45 -4.27
CA SER A 92 -1.66 -14.01 -2.95
C SER A 92 -0.34 -14.68 -2.57
N PRO A 93 0.62 -13.96 -1.94
CA PRO A 93 0.59 -12.53 -1.60
C PRO A 93 0.77 -11.60 -2.81
N PHE A 94 0.06 -10.47 -2.80
CA PHE A 94 0.18 -9.44 -3.83
C PHE A 94 1.20 -8.38 -3.41
N THR A 95 2.22 -8.16 -4.22
CA THR A 95 3.21 -7.10 -3.99
C THR A 95 2.66 -5.76 -4.44
N VAL A 96 2.61 -4.79 -3.53
CA VAL A 96 2.10 -3.43 -3.75
C VAL A 96 3.22 -2.42 -3.49
N ILE A 97 3.42 -1.51 -4.44
CA ILE A 97 4.36 -0.40 -4.30
C ILE A 97 3.59 0.87 -3.96
N VAL A 98 3.98 1.54 -2.88
CA VAL A 98 3.42 2.84 -2.47
C VAL A 98 4.42 3.94 -2.78
N ASP A 99 4.07 4.80 -3.72
CA ASP A 99 4.83 5.99 -4.08
C ASP A 99 4.51 7.17 -3.15
N PRO A 100 5.43 8.14 -3.00
CA PRO A 100 5.16 9.36 -2.24
C PRO A 100 3.96 10.13 -2.80
N ALA A 101 3.30 10.89 -1.93
CA ALA A 101 2.33 11.89 -2.35
C ALA A 101 3.03 13.11 -2.99
N SER A 102 2.25 14.12 -3.34
CA SER A 102 2.81 15.38 -3.85
C SER A 102 3.70 16.05 -2.81
N VAL A 103 4.74 16.75 -3.27
CA VAL A 103 5.69 17.49 -2.42
C VAL A 103 4.93 18.43 -1.48
N ASP A 104 5.25 18.37 -0.20
CA ASP A 104 4.85 19.35 0.81
C ASP A 104 6.07 20.20 1.20
N PRO A 105 6.10 21.49 0.81
CA PRO A 105 7.19 22.39 1.18
C PRO A 105 7.40 22.54 2.69
N SER A 106 6.34 22.36 3.51
CA SER A 106 6.43 22.46 4.97
C SER A 106 7.13 21.27 5.63
N LYS A 107 7.25 20.15 4.89
CA LYS A 107 7.93 18.91 5.32
C LYS A 107 9.29 18.71 4.65
N THR A 108 9.63 19.56 3.69
CA THR A 108 10.90 19.52 2.96
C THR A 108 12.02 20.10 3.84
N THR A 109 13.20 19.49 3.81
CA THR A 109 14.35 19.92 4.62
C THR A 109 15.50 20.43 3.75
N LEU A 110 16.16 21.48 4.22
CA LEU A 110 17.40 22.01 3.65
C LEU A 110 18.58 21.62 4.55
N SER A 111 19.65 21.10 3.96
CA SER A 111 20.92 20.83 4.66
C SER A 111 22.12 21.38 3.86
N GLY A 112 23.29 21.52 4.48
CA GLY A 112 24.53 21.91 3.77
C GLY A 112 25.22 23.15 4.33
N SER A 113 26.46 23.35 3.89
CA SER A 113 27.35 24.41 4.41
C SER A 113 26.88 25.83 4.07
N GLY A 114 26.02 25.98 3.05
CA GLY A 114 25.46 27.25 2.63
C GLY A 114 24.40 27.85 3.57
N ILE A 115 23.86 27.06 4.51
CA ILE A 115 22.67 27.46 5.30
C ILE A 115 23.03 28.39 6.47
N ASN A 116 24.20 28.20 7.07
CA ASN A 116 24.62 28.95 8.27
C ASN A 116 25.62 30.08 7.96
N GLY A 117 25.71 30.48 6.69
CA GLY A 117 26.66 31.48 6.23
C GLY A 117 27.97 30.87 5.74
N VAL A 118 28.55 31.53 4.73
CA VAL A 118 29.69 31.01 3.98
C VAL A 118 30.85 32.00 4.08
N PRO A 119 32.07 31.56 4.44
CA PRO A 119 33.24 32.43 4.42
C PRO A 119 33.49 33.01 3.03
N LEU A 120 33.91 34.28 2.97
CA LEU A 120 34.20 34.96 1.71
C LEU A 120 35.18 34.15 0.85
N GLY A 121 34.88 34.02 -0.44
CA GLY A 121 35.73 33.32 -1.40
C GLY A 121 35.76 31.80 -1.26
N LYS A 122 34.94 31.21 -0.38
CA LYS A 122 34.76 29.75 -0.32
C LYS A 122 33.46 29.33 -1.00
N GLU A 123 33.53 28.24 -1.74
CA GLU A 123 32.34 27.57 -2.27
C GLU A 123 31.51 26.98 -1.13
N SER A 124 30.20 26.94 -1.34
CA SER A 124 29.25 26.26 -0.45
C SER A 124 28.22 25.52 -1.28
N HIS A 125 27.56 24.57 -0.65
CA HIS A 125 26.43 23.85 -1.22
C HIS A 125 25.29 23.80 -0.22
N PHE A 126 24.10 23.56 -0.75
CA PHE A 126 22.95 23.14 0.01
C PHE A 126 22.28 22.00 -0.74
N ASP A 127 21.74 21.06 0.02
CA ASP A 127 20.96 19.92 -0.44
C ASP A 127 19.51 20.15 -0.04
N VAL A 128 18.61 19.87 -0.97
CA VAL A 128 17.16 19.95 -0.74
C VAL A 128 16.62 18.54 -0.73
N GLN A 129 16.07 18.10 0.40
CA GLN A 129 15.38 16.82 0.51
C GLN A 129 13.87 17.07 0.46
N LEU A 130 13.28 16.87 -0.73
CA LEU A 130 11.85 16.97 -0.94
C LEU A 130 11.13 15.86 -0.17
N SER A 131 10.06 16.22 0.53
CA SER A 131 9.21 15.27 1.24
C SER A 131 7.73 15.54 0.98
N ASP A 132 6.88 14.53 1.10
CA ASP A 132 5.43 14.67 1.02
C ASP A 132 4.80 15.04 2.39
N GLU A 133 3.46 15.20 2.43
CA GLU A 133 2.72 15.56 3.64
C GLU A 133 2.88 14.56 4.80
N PHE A 134 3.23 13.30 4.50
CA PHE A 134 3.46 12.22 5.46
C PHE A 134 4.93 12.08 5.87
N GLY A 135 5.81 12.92 5.31
CA GLY A 135 7.26 12.89 5.57
C GLY A 135 8.01 11.84 4.75
N ASN A 136 7.41 11.30 3.69
CA ASN A 136 8.12 10.40 2.79
C ASN A 136 9.04 11.19 1.87
N THR A 137 10.30 10.77 1.74
CA THR A 137 11.25 11.40 0.82
C THR A 137 10.85 11.14 -0.63
N ILE A 138 10.88 12.21 -1.43
CA ILE A 138 10.66 12.19 -2.87
C ILE A 138 12.05 12.22 -3.53
N LYS A 139 12.34 11.20 -4.34
CA LYS A 139 13.60 11.06 -5.07
C LYS A 139 13.48 11.59 -6.50
#